data_AF-A0A937WU20-F1
#
_entry.id   AF-A0A937WU20-F1
#
_cell.length_a   1.000
_cell.length_b   1.000
_cell.length_c   1.000
_cell.angle_alpha   90.00
_cell.angle_beta   90.00
_cell.angle_gamma   90.00
#
_symmetry.space_group_name_H-M   'P 1'
#
loop_
_entity.id
_entity.type
_entity.pdbx_description
1 polymer ?
#
loop_
_entity_poly.entity_id
_entity_poly.type
_entity_poly.pdbx_seq_one_letter_code
_entity_poly.pdbx_strand_id
1 'polypeptide(L)' 'MSTSQNPRSLLLDILHSGRLIQEFSKGLSETEYLADHLVQAGVERHFEIIGEALTRLKRIKPEGGMA' A
#
# COMPACT_ATOMS: atom_id res chain seq x y z
N MET A 1 -10.66 5.17 4.50
CA MET A 1 -9.26 5.60 4.29
C MET A 1 -9.06 6.96 4.95
N SER A 2 -8.11 7.05 5.88
CA SER A 2 -7.84 8.30 6.60
C SER A 2 -7.09 9.28 5.68
N THR A 3 -7.69 10.43 5.39
CA THR A 3 -7.17 11.52 4.55
C THR A 3 -6.08 12.35 5.25
N SER A 4 -5.21 11.72 6.04
CA SER A 4 -4.16 12.41 6.81
C SER A 4 -2.85 12.47 6.04
N GLN A 5 -2.22 13.65 5.98
CA GLN A 5 -0.86 13.84 5.45
C GLN A 5 0.23 13.54 6.49
N ASN A 6 -0.13 12.96 7.65
CA ASN A 6 0.84 12.63 8.68
C ASN A 6 1.72 11.44 8.25
N PRO A 7 3.07 11.53 8.32
CA PRO A 7 3.98 10.45 7.93
C PRO A 7 3.65 9.10 8.56
N ARG A 8 3.27 9.07 9.85
CA ARG A 8 2.91 7.83 10.55
C ARG A 8 1.66 7.21 9.96
N SER A 9 0.65 8.01 9.59
CA SER A 9 -0.56 7.49 8.95
C SER A 9 -0.24 6.85 7.61
N LEU A 10 0.59 7.52 6.79
CA LEU A 10 0.99 7.00 5.47
C LEU A 10 1.78 5.69 5.59
N LEU A 11 2.67 5.58 6.58
CA LEU A 11 3.39 4.33 6.86
C LEU A 11 2.45 3.21 7.32
N LEU A 12 1.43 3.53 8.13
CA LEU A 12 0.42 2.56 8.53
C LEU A 12 -0.44 2.10 7.35
N ASP A 13 -0.79 2.99 6.42
CA ASP A 13 -1.53 2.65 5.20
C ASP A 13 -0.72 1.68 4.31
N ILE A 14 0.59 1.92 4.18
CA ILE A 14 1.51 1.03 3.46
C ILE A 14 1.56 -0.35 4.12
N LEU A 15 1.78 -0.39 5.45
CA LEU A 15 1.86 -1.64 6.21
C LEU A 15 0.54 -2.44 6.15
N HIS A 16 -0.59 -1.74 6.23
CA HIS A 16 -1.90 -2.39 6.13
C HIS A 16 -2.14 -2.97 4.74
N SER A 17 -1.82 -2.21 3.68
CA SER A 17 -1.94 -2.68 2.29
C SER A 17 -1.05 -3.87 2.01
N GLY A 18 0.20 -3.87 2.51
CA GLY A 18 1.11 -5.02 2.39
C GLY A 18 0.55 -6.28 3.05
N ARG A 19 -0.07 -6.17 4.24
CA ARG A 19 -0.74 -7.30 4.89
C ARG A 19 -1.94 -7.82 4.10
N LEU A 20 -2.74 -6.93 3.52
CA LEU A 20 -3.89 -7.34 2.71
C LEU A 20 -3.48 -8.06 1.43
N ILE A 21 -2.42 -7.59 0.76
CA ILE A 21 -1.82 -8.32 -0.38
C ILE A 21 -1.42 -9.74 0.03
N GLN A 22 -0.73 -9.88 1.17
CA GLN A 22 -0.31 -11.19 1.67
C GLN A 22 -1.51 -12.10 1.98
N GLU A 23 -2.56 -11.58 2.61
CA GLU A 23 -3.76 -12.36 2.92
C GLU A 23 -4.58 -12.72 1.67
N PHE A 24 -4.67 -11.85 0.66
CA PHE A 24 -5.34 -12.16 -0.60
C PHE A 24 -4.63 -13.25 -1.40
N SER A 25 -3.30 -13.26 -1.41
CA SER A 25 -2.51 -14.27 -2.12
C SER A 25 -2.27 -15.56 -1.30
N LYS A 26 -2.72 -15.61 -0.04
CA LYS A 26 -2.37 -16.67 0.90
C LYS A 26 -2.98 -18.01 0.50
N GLY A 27 -2.14 -19.02 0.36
CA GLY A 27 -2.57 -20.39 0.04
C GLY A 27 -2.97 -20.60 -1.41
N LEU A 28 -2.91 -19.57 -2.26
CA LEU A 28 -3.07 -19.70 -3.70
C LEU A 28 -1.74 -20.16 -4.31
N SER A 29 -1.82 -21.15 -5.20
CA SER A 29 -0.77 -21.38 -6.18
C SER A 29 -0.74 -20.24 -7.21
N GLU A 30 0.35 -20.15 -7.97
CA GLU A 30 0.47 -19.17 -9.04
C GLU A 30 -0.65 -19.30 -10.07
N THR A 31 -1.01 -20.54 -10.47
CA THR A 31 -2.09 -20.77 -11.44
C THR A 31 -3.44 -20.33 -10.90
N GLU A 32 -3.74 -20.59 -9.62
CA GLU A 32 -5.00 -20.14 -8.99
C GLU A 32 -5.05 -18.61 -8.89
N TYR A 33 -3.94 -17.98 -8.51
CA TYR A 33 -3.84 -16.52 -8.48
C TYR A 33 -4.05 -15.90 -9.86
N LEU A 34 -3.43 -16.47 -10.91
CA LEU A 34 -3.55 -15.97 -12.28
C LEU A 34 -4.94 -16.20 -12.90
N ALA A 35 -5.71 -17.17 -12.38
CA ALA A 35 -7.07 -17.44 -12.81
C ALA A 35 -8.13 -16.56 -12.10
N ASP A 36 -7.80 -15.95 -10.95
CA ASP A 36 -8.72 -15.14 -10.16
C ASP A 36 -8.50 -13.63 -10.37
N HIS A 37 -9.31 -13.03 -11.24
CA HIS A 37 -9.27 -11.60 -11.54
C HIS A 37 -9.69 -10.70 -10.36
N LEU A 38 -10.50 -11.19 -9.43
CA LEU A 38 -10.92 -10.40 -8.27
C LEU A 38 -9.76 -10.26 -7.27
N VAL A 39 -9.03 -11.36 -7.05
CA VAL A 39 -7.80 -11.34 -6.24
C VAL A 39 -6.76 -10.41 -6.87
N GLN A 40 -6.53 -10.51 -8.19
CA GLN A 40 -5.61 -9.62 -8.90
C GLN A 40 -5.98 -8.15 -8.75
N ALA A 41 -7.24 -7.79 -9.01
CA ALA A 41 -7.72 -6.42 -8.88
C ALA A 41 -7.56 -5.88 -7.44
N GLY A 42 -7.77 -6.72 -6.43
CA GLY A 42 -7.53 -6.39 -5.03
C GLY A 42 -6.06 -6.10 -4.73
N VAL A 43 -5.16 -6.96 -5.21
CA VAL A 43 -3.71 -6.80 -5.04
C VAL A 43 -3.19 -5.56 -5.76
N GLU A 44 -3.58 -5.35 -7.02
CA GLU A 44 -3.22 -4.18 -7.81
C GLU A 44 -3.68 -2.89 -7.12
N ARG A 45 -4.91 -2.86 -6.61
CA ARG A 45 -5.43 -1.71 -5.87
C ARG A 45 -4.60 -1.39 -4.62
N HIS A 46 -4.14 -2.40 -3.88
CA HIS A 46 -3.28 -2.16 -2.73
C HIS A 46 -1.88 -1.67 -3.11
N PHE A 47 -1.34 -2.09 -4.25
CA PHE A 47 -0.10 -1.50 -4.78
C PHE A 47 -0.27 -0.02 -5.17
N GLU A 48 -1.41 0.37 -5.75
CA GLU A 48 -1.71 1.79 -6.01
C GLU A 48 -1.74 2.61 -4.72
N ILE A 49 -2.40 2.10 -3.66
CA ILE A 49 -2.46 2.76 -2.36
C ILE A 49 -1.06 2.95 -1.77
N ILE A 50 -0.21 1.91 -1.84
CA ILE A 50 1.19 1.98 -1.40
C ILE A 50 1.95 3.06 -2.20
N GLY A 51 1.82 3.06 -3.52
CA GLY A 51 2.48 4.04 -4.40
C GLY A 51 2.05 5.49 -4.12
N GLU A 52 0.76 5.70 -3.87
CA GLU A 52 0.22 7.00 -3.49
C GLU A 52 0.75 7.45 -2.12
N ALA A 53 0.76 6.56 -1.12
CA ALA A 53 1.28 6.86 0.21
C ALA A 53 2.78 7.20 0.19
N LEU A 54 3.58 6.45 -0.57
CA LEU A 54 5.01 6.73 -0.78
C LEU A 54 5.23 8.08 -1.48
N THR A 55 4.41 8.39 -2.49
CA THR A 55 4.47 9.67 -3.20
C THR A 55 4.17 10.83 -2.26
N ARG A 56 3.19 10.68 -1.36
CA ARG A 56 2.86 11.68 -0.34
C ARG A 56 3.99 11.81 0.70
N LEU A 57 4.52 10.69 1.20
CA LEU A 57 5.66 10.67 2.14
C LEU A 57 6.87 11.42 1.59
N LYS A 58 7.22 11.22 0.32
CA LYS A 58 8.34 11.91 -0.34
C LYS A 58 8.20 13.44 -0.34
N ARG A 59 6.96 13.95 -0.30
CA ARG A 59 6.68 15.41 -0.29
C ARG A 59 6.75 16.02 1.09
N ILE A 60 6.75 15.20 2.15
CA ILE A 60 6.85 15.69 3.52
C ILE A 60 8.30 16.06 3.78
N LYS A 61 8.57 17.36 3.98
CA LYS A 61 9.88 17.81 4.46
C LYS A 61 9.99 17.46 5.95
N PRO A 62 11.13 16.94 6.42
CA PRO A 62 11.37 16.86 7.86
C PRO A 62 11.30 18.27 8.46
N GLU A 63 10.47 18.43 9.50
CA GLU A 63 10.48 19.66 10.29
C GLU A 63 11.86 19.79 10.93
N GLY A 64 12.61 20.82 10.54
CA GLY A 64 13.97 21.06 11.05
C GLY A 64 15.09 21.11 10.00
N GLY A 65 14.79 21.09 8.70
CA GLY A 65 15.81 21.37 7.68
C GLY A 65 16.36 22.80 7.80
N MET A 66 17.46 22.98 8.53
CA MET A 66 18.34 24.12 8.34
C MET A 66 18.84 24.06 6.90
N ALA A 67 18.45 25.06 6.11
CA ALA A 67 19.06 25.38 4.82
C ALA A 67 20.50 25.85 5.02
#